data_AF-A0A059LB99-F1
#
_entry.id   AF-A0A059LB99-F1
#
_cell.length_a   1.000
_cell.length_b   1.000
_cell.length_c   1.000
_cell.angle_alpha   90.00
_cell.angle_beta   90.00
_cell.angle_gamma   90.00
#
_symmetry.space_group_name_H-M   'P 1'
#
loop_
_entity.id
_entity.type
_entity.pdbx_description
1 polymer ?
#
loop_
_entity_poly.entity_id
_entity_poly.type
_entity_poly.pdbx_seq_one_letter_code
_entity_poly.pdbx_strand_id
1 'polypeptide(L)'
;SKAPAPSAALKAAMASLKSTGVGAEAVRLAAQHGSFDVSAAATWRAGQAAPFSFLTDAFEAIAAESKRLSIASILTGAFRTLLARAEADLLPAVYLCTNRVAPAHEALELGLGDATLVKALAQATGRKEASVRAEYGACGDLGSVAAAARGMQKTMFPPPALTIRGVFAAFREIAAAEGQGSQDRKKALIAKLLVAARGNEAGYVMRALQGRLRIGLAEQTVLVALAHAVALRGVGGAGGEGGTGEEGR
;
A
#
# COMPACT_ATOMS: atom_id res chain seq x y z
N SER A 1 -8.38 -15.07 19.32
CA SER A 1 -9.30 -13.97 18.97
C SER A 1 -9.09 -13.62 17.50
N LYS A 2 -10.16 -13.63 16.72
CA LYS A 2 -10.16 -13.53 15.25
C LYS A 2 -10.04 -12.04 14.87
N ALA A 3 -8.99 -11.66 14.16
CA ALA A 3 -8.84 -10.29 13.62
C ALA A 3 -10.03 -9.98 12.68
N PRO A 4 -10.55 -8.75 12.65
CA PRO A 4 -11.64 -8.41 11.74
C PRO A 4 -11.13 -8.50 10.29
N ALA A 5 -11.93 -9.14 9.44
CA ALA A 5 -11.75 -9.15 7.99
C ALA A 5 -11.76 -7.71 7.43
N PRO A 6 -11.18 -7.44 6.25
CA PRO A 6 -11.32 -6.14 5.60
C PRO A 6 -12.82 -5.79 5.56
N SER A 7 -13.15 -4.58 6.02
CA SER A 7 -14.52 -4.13 6.27
C SER A 7 -15.49 -4.63 5.19
N ALA A 8 -16.39 -5.54 5.58
CA ALA A 8 -17.45 -6.06 4.72
C ALA A 8 -18.29 -4.93 4.09
N ALA A 9 -18.29 -3.74 4.70
CA ALA A 9 -18.96 -2.55 4.19
C ALA A 9 -18.34 -2.02 2.88
N LEU A 10 -17.00 -2.06 2.72
CA LEU A 10 -16.35 -1.59 1.50
C LEU A 10 -16.67 -2.52 0.32
N LYS A 11 -16.61 -3.83 0.54
CA LYS A 11 -16.97 -4.83 -0.48
C LYS A 11 -18.47 -4.82 -0.84
N ALA A 12 -19.36 -4.66 0.14
CA ALA A 12 -20.81 -4.67 -0.07
C ALA A 12 -21.31 -3.43 -0.84
N ALA A 13 -20.75 -2.24 -0.56
CA ALA A 13 -21.11 -1.02 -1.27
C ALA A 13 -20.71 -1.04 -2.77
N MET A 14 -19.64 -1.79 -3.11
CA MET A 14 -19.09 -1.84 -4.46
C MET A 14 -19.81 -2.83 -5.40
N ALA A 15 -20.46 -3.87 -4.86
CA ALA A 15 -20.99 -4.99 -5.66
C ALA A 15 -22.33 -4.72 -6.40
N SER A 16 -23.07 -3.67 -6.06
CA SER A 16 -24.47 -3.50 -6.48
C SER A 16 -24.72 -2.87 -7.87
N LEU A 17 -23.72 -2.47 -8.66
CA LEU A 17 -23.95 -1.44 -9.69
C LEU A 17 -23.39 -1.78 -11.09
N LYS A 18 -24.20 -2.43 -11.92
CA LYS A 18 -24.03 -2.49 -13.39
C LYS A 18 -25.03 -1.54 -14.04
N SER A 19 -24.58 -0.48 -14.71
CA SER A 19 -25.39 0.33 -15.65
C SER A 19 -24.60 0.55 -16.94
N THR A 20 -25.31 0.52 -18.08
CA THR A 20 -24.75 0.45 -19.44
C THR A 20 -24.82 1.80 -20.15
N GLY A 21 -23.67 2.28 -20.65
CA GLY A 21 -23.54 3.47 -21.51
C GLY A 21 -22.09 3.99 -21.58
N VAL A 22 -21.64 4.53 -22.71
CA VAL A 22 -20.30 5.14 -22.83
C VAL A 22 -20.26 6.40 -21.97
N GLY A 23 -19.30 6.47 -21.03
CA GLY A 23 -19.16 7.60 -20.09
C GLY A 23 -20.05 7.54 -18.85
N ALA A 24 -21.11 6.72 -18.83
CA ALA A 24 -22.00 6.58 -17.67
C ALA A 24 -21.27 6.07 -16.41
N GLU A 25 -20.30 5.16 -16.59
CA GLU A 25 -19.47 4.65 -15.49
C GLU A 25 -18.55 5.74 -14.93
N ALA A 26 -18.00 6.62 -15.77
CA ALA A 26 -17.16 7.74 -15.35
C ALA A 26 -17.96 8.80 -14.57
N VAL A 27 -19.16 9.15 -15.04
CA VAL A 27 -20.07 10.08 -14.35
C VAL A 27 -20.50 9.52 -13.00
N ARG A 28 -20.85 8.22 -12.94
CA ARG A 28 -21.21 7.54 -11.68
C ARG A 28 -20.04 7.53 -10.69
N LEU A 29 -18.83 7.20 -11.15
CA LEU A 29 -17.63 7.20 -10.32
C LEU A 29 -17.29 8.60 -9.80
N ALA A 30 -17.44 9.64 -10.64
CA ALA A 30 -17.27 11.03 -10.21
C ALA A 30 -18.25 11.42 -9.09
N ALA A 31 -19.53 11.03 -9.21
CA ALA A 31 -20.51 11.23 -8.14
C ALA A 31 -20.14 10.45 -6.85
N GLN A 32 -19.65 9.21 -7.00
CA GLN A 32 -19.18 8.39 -5.87
C GLN A 32 -17.94 8.95 -5.18
N HIS A 33 -17.06 9.65 -5.91
CA HIS A 33 -15.95 10.33 -5.31
C HIS A 33 -16.43 11.46 -4.39
N GLY A 34 -17.46 12.21 -4.78
CA GLY A 34 -18.06 13.24 -3.92
C GLY A 34 -18.63 12.69 -2.61
N SER A 35 -19.20 11.47 -2.63
CA SER A 35 -19.85 10.83 -1.48
C SER A 35 -18.94 9.91 -0.64
N PHE A 36 -17.65 9.79 -0.98
CA PHE A 36 -16.74 8.91 -0.25
C PHE A 36 -16.39 9.51 1.12
N ASP A 37 -16.75 8.79 2.18
CA ASP A 37 -16.47 9.18 3.56
C ASP A 37 -15.03 8.82 3.95
N VAL A 38 -14.20 9.86 4.04
CA VAL A 38 -12.80 9.76 4.44
C VAL A 38 -12.64 9.33 5.90
N SER A 39 -13.60 9.67 6.77
CA SER A 39 -13.52 9.36 8.20
C SER A 39 -13.75 7.88 8.50
N ALA A 40 -14.64 7.22 7.74
CA ALA A 40 -14.89 5.78 7.85
C ALA A 40 -13.73 4.92 7.31
N ALA A 41 -12.90 5.46 6.42
CA ALA A 41 -11.81 4.73 5.79
C ALA A 41 -10.52 4.66 6.64
N ALA A 42 -10.32 5.60 7.57
CA ALA A 42 -9.10 5.70 8.36
C ALA A 42 -9.25 4.99 9.72
N THR A 43 -8.37 4.03 9.99
CA THR A 43 -8.29 3.33 11.29
C THR A 43 -7.33 4.01 12.28
N TRP A 44 -6.77 5.17 11.92
CA TRP A 44 -5.77 5.91 12.70
C TRP A 44 -6.20 7.37 12.96
N ARG A 45 -5.54 8.01 13.94
CA ARG A 45 -5.82 9.40 14.31
C ARG A 45 -5.21 10.39 13.31
N ALA A 46 -5.79 11.59 13.26
CA ALA A 46 -5.34 12.66 12.36
C ALA A 46 -3.88 13.00 12.67
N GLY A 47 -3.06 13.21 11.64
CA GLY A 47 -1.66 13.57 11.77
C GLY A 47 -0.74 12.42 12.20
N GLN A 48 -1.26 11.25 12.55
CA GLN A 48 -0.43 10.07 12.77
C GLN A 48 0.00 9.44 11.44
N ALA A 49 1.13 8.76 11.46
CA ALA A 49 1.61 8.01 10.31
C ALA A 49 0.59 6.92 9.92
N ALA A 50 0.21 6.89 8.65
CA ALA A 50 -0.75 5.92 8.14
C ALA A 50 -0.15 4.50 8.24
N PRO A 51 -0.90 3.52 8.75
CA PRO A 51 -0.46 2.13 8.80
C PRO A 51 -0.28 1.58 7.38
N PHE A 52 0.75 0.76 7.18
CA PHE A 52 1.01 0.16 5.87
C PHE A 52 -0.12 -0.78 5.43
N SER A 53 -0.79 -1.42 6.39
CA SER A 53 -1.97 -2.26 6.16
C SER A 53 -3.05 -1.57 5.33
N PHE A 54 -3.27 -0.26 5.53
CA PHE A 54 -4.24 0.52 4.75
C PHE A 54 -3.91 0.51 3.25
N LEU A 55 -2.63 0.70 2.92
CA LEU A 55 -2.18 0.69 1.53
C LEU A 55 -2.24 -0.73 0.94
N THR A 56 -1.93 -1.76 1.74
CA THR A 56 -2.02 -3.15 1.28
C THR A 56 -3.46 -3.62 1.10
N ASP A 57 -4.40 -3.14 1.91
CA ASP A 57 -5.83 -3.42 1.72
C ASP A 57 -6.34 -2.80 0.41
N ALA A 58 -5.87 -1.58 0.08
CA ALA A 58 -6.13 -0.99 -1.23
C ALA A 58 -5.49 -1.82 -2.37
N PHE A 59 -4.27 -2.33 -2.19
CA PHE A 59 -3.64 -3.21 -3.18
C PHE A 59 -4.40 -4.52 -3.38
N GLU A 60 -4.93 -5.13 -2.32
CA GLU A 60 -5.78 -6.32 -2.41
C GLU A 60 -7.07 -6.02 -3.17
N ALA A 61 -7.72 -4.89 -2.88
CA ALA A 61 -8.93 -4.47 -3.59
C ALA A 61 -8.65 -4.22 -5.08
N ILE A 62 -7.51 -3.62 -5.41
CA ILE A 62 -7.05 -3.40 -6.78
C ILE A 62 -6.74 -4.73 -7.48
N ALA A 63 -6.04 -5.66 -6.83
CA ALA A 63 -5.69 -6.95 -7.39
C ALA A 63 -6.92 -7.83 -7.72
N ALA A 64 -8.04 -7.62 -7.01
CA ALA A 64 -9.30 -8.30 -7.25
C ALA A 64 -10.16 -7.68 -8.37
N GLU A 65 -9.72 -6.58 -8.98
CA GLU A 65 -10.47 -5.82 -9.96
C GLU A 65 -9.84 -5.90 -11.35
N SER A 66 -10.69 -5.93 -12.38
CA SER A 66 -10.28 -6.00 -13.79
C SER A 66 -10.48 -4.68 -14.53
N LYS A 67 -11.39 -3.83 -14.05
CA LYS A 67 -11.71 -2.56 -14.68
C LYS A 67 -10.77 -1.45 -14.23
N ARG A 68 -10.07 -0.84 -15.19
CA ARG A 68 -9.16 0.30 -14.94
C ARG A 68 -9.82 1.46 -14.20
N LEU A 69 -11.08 1.78 -14.51
CA LEU A 69 -11.82 2.87 -13.85
C LEU A 69 -12.11 2.55 -12.37
N SER A 70 -12.47 1.31 -12.06
CA SER A 70 -12.64 0.86 -10.68
C SER A 70 -11.32 0.90 -9.91
N ILE A 71 -10.22 0.45 -10.52
CA ILE A 71 -8.87 0.55 -9.94
C ILE A 71 -8.51 2.00 -9.61
N ALA A 72 -8.72 2.92 -10.56
CA ALA A 72 -8.49 4.34 -10.36
C ALA A 72 -9.34 4.88 -9.21
N SER A 73 -10.59 4.43 -9.09
CA SER A 73 -11.52 4.85 -8.04
C SER A 73 -11.06 4.41 -6.65
N ILE A 74 -10.68 3.14 -6.49
CA ILE A 74 -10.13 2.60 -5.24
C ILE A 74 -8.93 3.43 -4.79
N LEU A 75 -7.98 3.67 -5.72
CA LEU A 75 -6.77 4.41 -5.40
C LEU A 75 -7.04 5.90 -5.12
N THR A 76 -8.03 6.50 -5.80
CA THR A 76 -8.48 7.88 -5.51
C THR A 76 -8.99 7.99 -4.08
N GLY A 77 -9.83 7.04 -3.63
CA GLY A 77 -10.30 6.99 -2.25
C GLY A 77 -9.16 6.84 -1.24
N ALA A 78 -8.17 6.00 -1.54
CA ALA A 78 -6.99 5.84 -0.70
C ALA A 78 -6.19 7.15 -0.58
N PHE A 79 -5.91 7.83 -1.70
CA PHE A 79 -5.18 9.09 -1.69
C PHE A 79 -5.95 10.24 -1.04
N ARG A 80 -7.27 10.32 -1.21
CA ARG A 80 -8.10 11.30 -0.48
C ARG A 80 -8.05 11.07 1.03
N THR A 81 -8.05 9.81 1.44
CA THR A 81 -7.90 9.46 2.87
C THR A 81 -6.55 9.92 3.40
N LEU A 82 -5.46 9.70 2.66
CA LEU A 82 -4.13 10.17 3.06
C LEU A 82 -4.07 11.71 3.09
N LEU A 83 -4.59 12.40 2.08
CA LEU A 83 -4.63 13.87 2.04
C LEU A 83 -5.33 14.47 3.28
N ALA A 84 -6.45 13.91 3.72
CA ALA A 84 -7.18 14.45 4.85
C ALA A 84 -6.63 14.03 6.22
N ARG A 85 -5.94 12.89 6.32
CA ARG A 85 -5.60 12.25 7.60
C ARG A 85 -4.11 12.20 7.89
N ALA A 86 -3.28 12.11 6.86
CA ALA A 86 -1.85 11.86 6.95
C ALA A 86 -1.14 12.34 5.66
N GLU A 87 -1.21 13.65 5.36
CA GLU A 87 -0.72 14.22 4.10
C GLU A 87 0.76 13.87 3.82
N ALA A 88 1.58 13.82 4.86
CA ALA A 88 2.99 13.43 4.75
C ALA A 88 3.22 11.96 4.33
N ASP A 89 2.22 11.09 4.39
CA ASP A 89 2.29 9.71 3.85
C ASP A 89 1.86 9.62 2.37
N LEU A 90 1.30 10.68 1.77
CA LEU A 90 0.84 10.65 0.38
C LEU A 90 1.99 10.40 -0.60
N LEU A 91 3.07 11.17 -0.49
CA LEU A 91 4.24 11.01 -1.37
C LEU A 91 4.88 9.61 -1.22
N PRO A 92 5.17 9.11 0.00
CA PRO A 92 5.55 7.71 0.21
C PRO A 92 4.60 6.70 -0.42
N ALA A 93 3.28 6.90 -0.30
CA ALA A 93 2.30 6.00 -0.90
C ALA A 93 2.38 6.01 -2.44
N VAL A 94 2.50 7.18 -3.08
CA VAL A 94 2.64 7.29 -4.54
C VAL A 94 3.89 6.56 -5.03
N TYR A 95 5.02 6.70 -4.32
CA TYR A 95 6.24 5.97 -4.64
C TYR A 95 6.07 4.45 -4.49
N LEU A 96 5.44 3.99 -3.42
CA LEU A 96 5.16 2.57 -3.23
C LEU A 96 4.19 2.03 -4.29
N CYS A 97 3.15 2.77 -4.68
CA CYS A 97 2.22 2.42 -5.75
C CYS A 97 2.89 2.29 -7.13
N THR A 98 3.89 3.13 -7.39
CA THR A 98 4.69 3.09 -8.63
C THR A 98 5.91 2.19 -8.53
N ASN A 99 6.13 1.58 -7.37
CA ASN A 99 7.28 0.76 -7.03
C ASN A 99 8.64 1.43 -7.30
N ARG A 100 8.72 2.73 -7.02
CA ARG A 100 9.95 3.53 -7.11
C ARG A 100 10.39 3.97 -5.72
N VAL A 101 11.70 4.14 -5.54
CA VAL A 101 12.29 4.61 -4.26
C VAL A 101 12.83 6.03 -4.33
N ALA A 102 12.97 6.57 -5.55
CA ALA A 102 13.45 7.93 -5.81
C ALA A 102 12.92 8.44 -7.17
N PRO A 103 13.06 9.75 -7.45
CA PRO A 103 12.94 10.30 -8.80
C PRO A 103 13.89 9.62 -9.79
N ALA A 104 13.49 9.55 -11.06
CA ALA A 104 14.26 8.86 -12.10
C ALA A 104 15.67 9.44 -12.33
N HIS A 105 15.88 10.74 -12.07
CA HIS A 105 17.17 11.39 -12.24
C HIS A 105 18.17 11.08 -11.11
N GLU A 106 17.73 10.52 -9.97
CA GLU A 106 18.61 10.12 -8.87
C GLU A 106 19.23 8.73 -9.08
N ALA A 107 18.79 7.97 -10.09
CA ALA A 107 19.27 6.61 -10.43
C ALA A 107 19.35 5.62 -9.24
N LEU A 108 18.56 5.85 -8.19
CA LEU A 108 18.54 5.02 -7.00
C LEU A 108 17.61 3.82 -7.22
N GLU A 109 18.20 2.63 -7.28
CA GLU A 109 17.50 1.37 -7.50
C GLU A 109 17.67 0.43 -6.29
N LEU A 110 16.69 -0.44 -6.06
CA LEU A 110 16.78 -1.43 -4.97
C LEU A 110 17.96 -2.40 -5.19
N GLY A 111 18.21 -2.78 -6.45
CA GLY A 111 19.33 -3.64 -6.83
C GLY A 111 19.31 -5.02 -6.16
N LEU A 112 18.12 -5.59 -5.96
CA LEU A 112 17.92 -6.86 -5.26
C LEU A 112 17.63 -7.98 -6.24
N GLY A 113 18.47 -9.02 -6.23
CA GLY A 113 18.19 -10.27 -6.92
C GLY A 113 17.28 -11.18 -6.11
N ASP A 114 16.52 -12.04 -6.79
CA ASP A 114 15.63 -13.03 -6.17
C ASP A 114 16.38 -13.92 -5.15
N ALA A 115 17.65 -14.25 -5.40
CA ALA A 115 18.47 -15.01 -4.47
C ALA A 115 18.65 -14.31 -3.11
N THR A 116 18.88 -12.99 -3.11
CA THR A 116 19.00 -12.19 -1.88
C THR A 116 17.67 -12.14 -1.13
N LEU A 117 16.56 -12.02 -1.86
CA LEU A 117 15.21 -11.99 -1.32
C LEU A 117 14.79 -13.33 -0.70
N VAL A 118 15.10 -14.45 -1.35
CA VAL A 118 14.86 -15.80 -0.81
C VAL A 118 15.65 -16.00 0.49
N LYS A 119 16.92 -15.56 0.54
CA LYS A 119 17.75 -15.62 1.75
C LYS A 119 17.17 -14.80 2.90
N ALA A 120 16.78 -13.55 2.61
CA ALA A 120 16.18 -12.66 3.61
C ALA A 120 14.84 -13.22 4.14
N LEU A 121 14.01 -13.77 3.26
CA LEU A 121 12.75 -14.40 3.65
C LEU A 121 12.97 -15.66 4.50
N ALA A 122 13.91 -16.51 4.12
CA ALA A 122 14.30 -17.69 4.89
C ALA A 122 14.77 -17.31 6.30
N GLN A 123 15.65 -16.29 6.39
CA GLN A 123 16.12 -15.75 7.66
C GLN A 123 14.98 -15.19 8.52
N ALA A 124 14.09 -14.39 7.95
CA ALA A 124 12.98 -13.76 8.68
C ALA A 124 11.92 -14.76 9.17
N THR A 125 11.80 -15.89 8.48
CA THR A 125 10.81 -16.94 8.77
C THR A 125 11.41 -18.13 9.51
N GLY A 126 12.71 -18.15 9.78
CA GLY A 126 13.40 -19.30 10.38
C GLY A 126 13.35 -20.57 9.52
N ARG A 127 13.07 -20.46 8.21
CA ARG A 127 12.93 -21.58 7.29
C ARG A 127 14.24 -21.90 6.59
N LYS A 128 14.40 -23.13 6.12
CA LYS A 128 15.52 -23.51 5.25
C LYS A 128 15.38 -22.83 3.89
N GLU A 129 16.45 -22.22 3.38
CA GLU A 129 16.46 -21.55 2.06
C GLU A 129 15.95 -22.45 0.93
N ALA A 130 16.31 -23.74 0.96
CA ALA A 130 15.88 -24.71 -0.05
C ALA A 130 14.35 -24.88 -0.09
N SER A 131 13.68 -24.82 1.06
CA SER A 131 12.21 -24.94 1.15
C SER A 131 11.53 -23.70 0.59
N VAL A 132 12.02 -22.50 0.92
CA VAL A 132 11.52 -21.24 0.36
C VAL A 132 11.73 -21.19 -1.15
N ARG A 133 12.88 -21.64 -1.64
CA ARG A 133 13.18 -21.70 -3.08
C ARG A 133 12.27 -22.68 -3.82
N ALA A 134 12.01 -23.86 -3.25
CA ALA A 134 11.11 -24.85 -3.85
C ALA A 134 9.68 -24.31 -3.97
N GLU A 135 9.15 -23.68 -2.91
CA GLU A 135 7.83 -23.04 -2.96
C GLU A 135 7.78 -21.89 -3.96
N TYR A 136 8.81 -21.04 -4.00
CA TYR A 136 8.89 -19.96 -4.98
C TYR A 136 8.92 -20.51 -6.42
N GLY A 137 9.65 -21.60 -6.66
CA GLY A 137 9.67 -22.28 -7.95
C GLY A 137 8.30 -22.83 -8.37
N ALA A 138 7.50 -23.30 -7.41
CA ALA A 138 6.16 -23.83 -7.68
C ALA A 138 5.10 -22.75 -7.88
N CYS A 139 5.09 -21.69 -7.06
CA CYS A 139 4.07 -20.64 -7.15
C CYS A 139 4.43 -19.49 -8.10
N GLY A 140 5.72 -19.32 -8.43
CA GLY A 140 6.22 -18.23 -9.27
C GLY A 140 6.10 -16.82 -8.67
N ASP A 141 5.69 -16.70 -7.40
CA ASP A 141 5.46 -15.43 -6.70
C ASP A 141 5.98 -15.45 -5.25
N LEU A 142 7.10 -14.78 -5.01
CA LEU A 142 7.74 -14.75 -3.70
C LEU A 142 6.89 -13.99 -2.67
N GLY A 143 6.06 -13.04 -3.13
CA GLY A 143 5.05 -12.38 -2.31
C GLY A 143 4.05 -13.36 -1.69
N SER A 144 3.55 -14.31 -2.49
CA SER A 144 2.63 -15.34 -2.00
C SER A 144 3.32 -16.27 -1.00
N VAL A 145 4.59 -16.65 -1.25
CA VAL A 145 5.39 -17.44 -0.29
C VAL A 145 5.55 -16.69 1.03
N ALA A 146 5.86 -15.39 0.98
CA ALA A 146 6.01 -14.56 2.17
C ALA A 146 4.70 -14.35 2.92
N ALA A 147 3.61 -14.12 2.21
CA ALA A 147 2.27 -14.02 2.78
C ALA A 147 1.81 -15.35 3.40
N ALA A 148 2.31 -16.50 2.95
CA ALA A 148 2.01 -17.82 3.51
C ALA A 148 2.93 -18.19 4.70
N ALA A 149 4.18 -17.73 4.72
CA ALA A 149 5.18 -18.05 5.74
C ALA A 149 4.94 -17.38 7.13
N ARG A 150 3.70 -17.00 7.43
CA ARG A 150 3.32 -16.20 8.60
C ARG A 150 3.71 -16.83 9.92
N GLY A 151 4.10 -15.99 10.88
CA GLY A 151 4.06 -16.31 12.31
C GLY A 151 5.00 -17.42 12.77
N MET A 152 5.96 -17.82 11.93
CA MET A 152 6.90 -18.89 12.24
C MET A 152 7.96 -18.43 13.26
N GLN A 153 8.31 -17.14 13.28
CA GLN A 153 9.07 -16.51 14.37
C GLN A 153 8.15 -15.59 15.17
N LYS A 154 7.52 -16.11 16.22
CA LYS A 154 6.87 -15.28 17.24
C LYS A 154 7.93 -14.68 18.15
N THR A 155 8.08 -13.35 18.11
CA THR A 155 8.89 -12.64 19.09
C THR A 155 8.10 -12.47 20.39
N MET A 156 8.79 -12.45 21.54
CA MET A 156 8.16 -12.27 22.85
C MET A 156 7.39 -10.94 22.94
N PHE A 157 7.89 -9.92 22.23
CA PHE A 157 7.21 -8.64 21.99
C PHE A 157 7.21 -8.36 20.48
N PRO A 158 6.04 -8.17 19.84
CA PRO A 158 5.99 -7.80 18.44
C PRO A 158 6.52 -6.38 18.27
N PRO A 159 7.31 -6.11 17.21
CA PRO A 159 7.74 -4.76 16.91
C PRO A 159 6.54 -3.86 16.54
N PRO A 160 6.74 -2.53 16.50
CA PRO A 160 5.74 -1.58 16.04
C PRO A 160 5.19 -1.95 14.66
N ALA A 161 3.91 -1.65 14.42
CA ALA A 161 3.28 -1.88 13.13
C ALA A 161 4.00 -1.08 12.02
N LEU A 162 4.02 -1.65 10.82
CA LEU A 162 4.55 -0.95 9.65
C LEU A 162 3.69 0.28 9.33
N THR A 163 4.34 1.37 8.93
CA THR A 163 3.69 2.58 8.43
C THR A 163 4.11 2.82 6.98
N ILE A 164 3.30 3.52 6.20
CA ILE A 164 3.58 3.80 4.79
C ILE A 164 4.95 4.50 4.65
N ARG A 165 5.14 5.64 5.34
CA ARG A 165 6.43 6.33 5.35
C ARG A 165 7.59 5.49 5.90
N GLY A 166 7.33 4.61 6.88
CA GLY A 166 8.36 3.75 7.46
C GLY A 166 8.86 2.69 6.49
N VAL A 167 7.95 2.05 5.74
CA VAL A 167 8.29 1.09 4.68
C VAL A 167 9.05 1.79 3.55
N PHE A 168 8.57 2.95 3.10
CA PHE A 168 9.25 3.72 2.06
C PHE A 168 10.67 4.17 2.49
N ALA A 169 10.83 4.66 3.72
CA ALA A 169 12.14 5.02 4.25
C ALA A 169 13.10 3.82 4.30
N ALA A 170 12.61 2.65 4.75
CA ALA A 170 13.41 1.43 4.75
C ALA A 170 13.81 0.99 3.34
N PHE A 171 12.94 1.15 2.35
CA PHE A 171 13.27 0.86 0.95
C PHE A 171 14.36 1.80 0.40
N ARG A 172 14.29 3.10 0.73
CA ARG A 172 15.36 4.04 0.40
C ARG A 172 16.68 3.66 1.07
N GLU A 173 16.66 3.24 2.34
CA GLU A 173 17.86 2.78 3.04
C GLU A 173 18.45 1.52 2.39
N ILE A 174 17.60 0.57 1.99
CA ILE A 174 18.01 -0.64 1.26
C ILE A 174 18.64 -0.28 -0.09
N ALA A 175 18.04 0.64 -0.82
CA ALA A 175 18.54 1.06 -2.12
C ALA A 175 19.89 1.79 -2.00
N ALA A 176 20.04 2.66 -0.99
CA ALA A 176 21.26 3.44 -0.76
C ALA A 176 22.40 2.63 -0.12
N ALA A 177 22.17 1.39 0.30
CA ALA A 177 23.21 0.55 0.90
C ALA A 177 24.18 0.01 -0.16
N GLU A 178 25.41 0.50 -0.13
CA GLU A 178 26.49 0.13 -1.06
C GLU A 178 27.79 -0.22 -0.33
N GLY A 179 28.79 -0.74 -1.07
CA GLY A 179 30.09 -1.12 -0.54
C GLY A 179 30.14 -2.49 0.13
N GLN A 180 31.26 -2.77 0.81
CA GLN A 180 31.51 -4.02 1.50
C GLN A 180 30.51 -4.24 2.65
N GLY A 181 29.89 -5.42 2.72
CA GLY A 181 28.86 -5.74 3.72
C GLY A 181 27.45 -5.21 3.39
N SER A 182 27.27 -4.48 2.29
CA SER A 182 25.95 -3.95 1.88
C SER A 182 24.90 -5.04 1.73
N GLN A 183 25.24 -6.19 1.15
CA GLN A 183 24.31 -7.31 0.98
C GLN A 183 23.77 -7.84 2.32
N ASP A 184 24.61 -7.92 3.35
CA ASP A 184 24.18 -8.36 4.68
C ASP A 184 23.29 -7.30 5.35
N ARG A 185 23.62 -6.02 5.19
CA ARG A 185 22.77 -4.91 5.64
C ARG A 185 21.40 -4.92 4.97
N LYS A 186 21.35 -5.07 3.64
CA LYS A 186 20.09 -5.17 2.88
C LYS A 186 19.23 -6.34 3.38
N LYS A 187 19.82 -7.53 3.55
CA LYS A 187 19.11 -8.71 4.11
C LYS A 187 18.56 -8.43 5.51
N ALA A 188 19.34 -7.80 6.39
CA ALA A 188 18.91 -7.48 7.75
C ALA A 188 17.74 -6.47 7.78
N LEU A 189 17.77 -5.44 6.94
CA LEU A 189 16.68 -4.47 6.80
C LEU A 189 15.40 -5.13 6.27
N ILE A 190 15.52 -5.99 5.25
CA ILE A 190 14.39 -6.76 4.71
C ILE A 190 13.81 -7.68 5.79
N ALA A 191 14.66 -8.41 6.51
CA ALA A 191 14.21 -9.28 7.59
C ALA A 191 13.47 -8.50 8.69
N LYS A 192 13.96 -7.31 9.06
CA LYS A 192 13.30 -6.43 10.02
C LYS A 192 11.89 -6.03 9.56
N LEU A 193 11.72 -5.67 8.28
CA LEU A 193 10.40 -5.37 7.71
C LEU A 193 9.47 -6.58 7.77
N LEU A 194 9.97 -7.76 7.38
CA LEU A 194 9.17 -8.99 7.34
C LEU A 194 8.75 -9.46 8.74
N VAL A 195 9.59 -9.28 9.76
CA VAL A 195 9.24 -9.60 11.15
C VAL A 195 8.17 -8.65 11.70
N ALA A 196 8.14 -7.39 11.26
CA ALA A 196 7.13 -6.42 11.68
C ALA A 196 5.82 -6.48 10.88
N ALA A 197 5.86 -7.10 9.70
CA ALA A 197 4.73 -7.21 8.80
C ALA A 197 3.59 -8.05 9.40
N ARG A 198 2.36 -7.58 9.18
CA ARG A 198 1.12 -8.21 9.63
C ARG A 198 0.23 -8.50 8.43
N GLY A 199 -0.57 -9.57 8.51
CA GLY A 199 -1.52 -9.86 7.44
C GLY A 199 -0.83 -10.12 6.10
N ASN A 200 -1.27 -9.40 5.06
CA ASN A 200 -0.72 -9.51 3.71
C ASN A 200 0.49 -8.58 3.46
N GLU A 201 0.90 -7.78 4.46
CA GLU A 201 1.99 -6.80 4.32
C GLU A 201 3.29 -7.46 3.85
N ALA A 202 3.64 -8.63 4.38
CA ALA A 202 4.87 -9.34 4.01
C ALA A 202 4.90 -9.67 2.51
N GLY A 203 3.76 -10.03 1.94
CA GLY A 203 3.65 -10.33 0.52
C GLY A 203 3.89 -9.09 -0.35
N TYR A 204 3.30 -7.95 0.02
CA TYR A 204 3.51 -6.70 -0.71
C TYR A 204 4.91 -6.12 -0.52
N VAL A 205 5.50 -6.24 0.67
CA VAL A 205 6.91 -5.90 0.89
C VAL A 205 7.81 -6.69 -0.07
N MET A 206 7.64 -8.01 -0.14
CA MET A 206 8.46 -8.84 -1.03
C MET A 206 8.23 -8.53 -2.51
N ARG A 207 6.98 -8.38 -2.96
CA ARG A 207 6.66 -8.01 -4.35
C ARG A 207 7.27 -6.67 -4.73
N ALA A 208 7.19 -5.69 -3.83
CA ALA A 208 7.74 -4.37 -4.07
C ALA A 208 9.28 -4.41 -4.16
N LEU A 209 9.92 -5.16 -3.25
CA LEU A 209 11.37 -5.39 -3.28
C LEU A 209 11.85 -6.14 -4.53
N GLN A 210 10.99 -6.97 -5.13
CA GLN A 210 11.25 -7.65 -6.41
C GLN A 210 11.14 -6.72 -7.64
N GLY A 211 10.73 -5.47 -7.48
CA GLY A 211 10.51 -4.57 -8.60
C GLY A 211 9.09 -4.66 -9.21
N ARG A 212 8.20 -5.50 -8.66
CA ARG A 212 6.89 -5.79 -9.30
C ARG A 212 5.78 -6.12 -8.31
N LEU A 213 4.79 -5.22 -8.19
CA LEU A 213 3.62 -5.43 -7.32
C LEU A 213 2.64 -6.49 -7.82
N ARG A 214 2.56 -6.71 -9.15
CA ARG A 214 1.67 -7.72 -9.78
C ARG A 214 0.18 -7.59 -9.45
N ILE A 215 -0.32 -6.35 -9.34
CA ILE A 215 -1.74 -6.05 -9.02
C ILE A 215 -2.53 -5.41 -10.16
N GLY A 216 -1.98 -5.33 -11.37
CA GLY A 216 -2.65 -4.64 -12.50
C GLY A 216 -2.70 -3.12 -12.40
N LEU A 217 -1.98 -2.52 -11.43
CA LEU A 217 -1.84 -1.07 -11.28
C LEU A 217 -0.74 -0.54 -12.21
N ALA A 218 -1.09 0.41 -13.05
CA ALA A 218 -0.16 1.12 -13.93
C ALA A 218 0.12 2.54 -13.43
N GLU A 219 1.30 3.08 -13.73
CA GLU A 219 1.71 4.45 -13.37
C GLU A 219 0.69 5.50 -13.83
N GLN A 220 0.17 5.38 -15.05
CA GLN A 220 -0.87 6.28 -15.56
C GLN A 220 -2.14 6.28 -14.70
N THR A 221 -2.53 5.13 -14.16
CA THR A 221 -3.67 5.01 -13.25
C THR A 221 -3.38 5.68 -11.90
N VAL A 222 -2.14 5.60 -11.41
CA VAL A 222 -1.70 6.30 -10.19
C VAL A 222 -1.79 7.81 -10.37
N LEU A 223 -1.33 8.34 -11.52
CA LEU A 223 -1.39 9.77 -11.83
C LEU A 223 -2.82 10.28 -11.93
N VAL A 224 -3.72 9.55 -12.61
CA VAL A 224 -5.15 9.90 -12.69
C VAL A 224 -5.78 9.92 -11.31
N ALA A 225 -5.52 8.90 -10.49
CA ALA A 225 -6.06 8.82 -9.13
C ALA A 225 -5.56 9.96 -8.24
N LEU A 226 -4.27 10.33 -8.35
CA LEU A 226 -3.69 11.45 -7.62
C LEU A 226 -4.32 12.78 -8.05
N ALA A 227 -4.47 13.01 -9.36
CA ALA A 227 -5.09 14.22 -9.89
C ALA A 227 -6.53 14.38 -9.39
N HIS A 228 -7.34 13.31 -9.45
CA HIS A 228 -8.70 13.31 -8.90
C HIS A 228 -8.70 13.56 -7.38
N ALA A 229 -7.81 12.91 -6.64
CA ALA A 229 -7.75 13.06 -5.18
C ALA A 229 -7.44 14.51 -4.76
N VAL A 230 -6.50 15.16 -5.45
CA VAL A 230 -6.13 16.55 -5.19
C VAL A 230 -7.24 17.51 -5.61
N ALA A 231 -7.86 17.32 -6.78
CA ALA A 231 -8.97 18.15 -7.24
C ALA A 231 -10.18 18.09 -6.31
N LEU A 232 -10.39 16.94 -5.64
CA LEU A 232 -11.50 16.70 -4.71
C LEU A 232 -11.16 17.00 -3.25
N ARG A 233 -10.01 17.64 -2.95
CA ARG A 233 -9.56 17.93 -1.58
C ARG A 233 -10.56 18.78 -0.77
N GLY A 234 -11.39 19.58 -1.42
CA GLY A 234 -12.44 20.40 -0.80
C GLY A 234 -13.87 19.85 -0.91
N VAL A 235 -14.09 18.77 -1.66
CA VAL A 235 -15.41 18.19 -1.89
C VAL A 235 -15.62 17.03 -0.91
N GLY A 236 -16.63 17.14 -0.04
CA GLY A 236 -16.93 16.14 1.00
C GLY A 236 -16.35 16.43 2.40
N GLY A 237 -15.78 17.62 2.62
CA GLY A 237 -15.30 18.10 3.93
C GLY A 237 -16.31 18.95 4.71
N ALA A 238 -17.57 19.04 4.26
CA ALA A 238 -18.62 19.78 4.96
C ALA A 238 -19.15 18.99 6.16
N GLY A 239 -18.36 18.94 7.23
CA GLY A 239 -18.72 18.31 8.51
C GLY A 239 -18.19 19.03 9.74
N GLY A 240 -17.65 20.25 9.60
CA GLY A 240 -17.21 21.02 10.76
C GLY A 240 -16.42 22.27 10.40
N GLU A 241 -17.13 23.35 10.11
CA GLU A 241 -16.76 24.70 10.56
C GLU A 241 -17.97 25.62 10.31
N GLY A 242 -18.80 25.76 11.35
CA GLY A 242 -19.76 26.85 11.44
C GLY A 242 -18.99 28.14 11.68
N GLY A 243 -18.68 28.86 10.61
CA GLY A 243 -18.25 30.25 10.66
C GLY A 243 -19.46 31.16 10.80
N THR A 244 -19.88 31.41 12.04
CA THR A 244 -20.70 32.56 12.37
C THR A 244 -19.92 33.84 12.12
N GLY A 245 -20.50 34.80 11.40
CA GLY A 245 -20.16 36.21 11.51
C GLY A 245 -19.80 36.89 10.20
N GLU A 246 -20.80 37.49 9.55
CA GLU A 246 -20.75 38.90 9.13
C GLU A 246 -22.14 39.35 8.65
N GLU A 247 -22.99 39.73 9.61
CA GLU A 247 -23.99 40.77 9.38
C GLU A 247 -23.63 41.94 10.30
N GLY A 248 -23.14 43.01 9.68
CA GLY A 248 -22.85 44.29 10.33
C GLY A 248 -23.07 45.41 9.31
N ARG A 249 -24.31 45.88 9.26
CA ARG A 249 -24.63 47.27 8.91
C ARG A 249 -24.59 48.11 10.17
#